data_AF-A0A930ZF85-F1
#
_entry.id   AF-A0A930ZF85-F1
#
_cell.length_a   1.000
_cell.length_b   1.000
_cell.length_c   1.000
_cell.angle_alpha   90.00
_cell.angle_beta   90.00
_cell.angle_gamma   90.00
#
_symmetry.space_group_name_H-M   'P 1'
#
loop_
_entity.id
_entity.type
_entity.pdbx_description
1 polymer ?
#
loop_
_entity_poly.entity_id
_entity_poly.type
_entity_poly.pdbx_seq_one_letter_code
_entity_poly.pdbx_strand_id
1 'polypeptide(L)'
;MPSRYEDIITAAADHVSKSHTSAGIEKKPFDFLNGVPLTELNYDELRAACVASSLSLIYKGMNMIVTRSHIQLWDRIGELLLNPPSVYLGHSPAAPTFMENMLLPSLFMSTVKTAIGTWGLCRINALSWDDESQLTTYKVNPAEYLVYPLLEGVVKRAKSAFFNTDGIVSSGFTISYDGISRTYRTGKRCSNIGHMLALLYDTSDSQLQDELRRIFEHIAFVTGENHYVVIVGWRNPALHGHFSIPTTYGVLLNIVFLIALDYAKSRVVKKMNGKDWHDEVS
;
A
#
# COMPACT_ATOMS: atom_id res chain seq x y z
N MET A 1 -21.07 16.20 -12.00
CA MET A 1 -19.91 16.75 -11.27
C MET A 1 -18.83 15.67 -11.28
N PRO A 2 -17.54 16.01 -11.46
CA PRO A 2 -16.46 15.06 -11.22
C PRO A 2 -16.66 14.45 -9.83
N SER A 3 -16.44 13.14 -9.70
CA SER A 3 -16.42 12.53 -8.37
C SER A 3 -15.18 13.05 -7.63
N ARG A 4 -15.30 13.32 -6.33
CA ARG A 4 -14.16 13.72 -5.46
C ARG A 4 -12.95 12.78 -5.60
N TYR A 5 -13.21 11.54 -5.98
CA TYR A 5 -12.19 10.56 -6.38
C TYR A 5 -11.23 11.08 -7.46
N GLU A 6 -11.75 11.52 -8.61
CA GLU A 6 -10.90 12.00 -9.70
C GLU A 6 -10.27 13.35 -9.37
N ASP A 7 -10.93 14.18 -8.53
CA ASP A 7 -10.34 15.43 -8.06
C ASP A 7 -9.07 15.18 -7.20
N ILE A 8 -9.10 14.19 -6.31
CA ILE A 8 -7.94 13.79 -5.48
C ILE A 8 -6.79 13.30 -6.37
N ILE A 9 -7.07 12.44 -7.36
CA ILE A 9 -6.03 11.89 -8.23
C ILE A 9 -5.47 12.96 -9.18
N THR A 10 -6.35 13.78 -9.77
CA THR A 10 -5.95 14.86 -10.68
C THR A 10 -5.09 15.89 -9.96
N ALA A 11 -5.45 16.27 -8.73
CA ALA A 11 -4.64 17.17 -7.92
C ALA A 11 -3.22 16.64 -7.69
N ALA A 12 -3.08 15.33 -7.45
CA ALA A 12 -1.79 14.68 -7.30
C ALA A 12 -1.00 14.64 -8.62
N ALA A 13 -1.65 14.24 -9.72
CA ALA A 13 -1.02 14.21 -11.04
C ALA A 13 -0.55 15.60 -11.50
N ASP A 14 -1.35 16.64 -11.27
CA ASP A 14 -1.00 18.03 -11.57
C ASP A 14 0.19 18.52 -10.75
N HIS A 15 0.20 18.20 -9.45
CA HIS A 15 1.33 18.53 -8.59
C HIS A 15 2.60 17.79 -9.04
N VAL A 16 2.47 16.53 -9.46
CA VAL A 16 3.58 15.73 -9.97
C VAL A 16 4.15 16.33 -11.25
N SER A 17 3.28 16.63 -12.21
CA SER A 17 3.63 17.22 -13.50
C SER A 17 4.37 18.55 -13.33
N LYS A 18 3.84 19.45 -12.49
CA LYS A 18 4.47 20.75 -12.18
C LYS A 18 5.85 20.59 -11.55
N SER A 19 6.02 19.60 -10.67
CA SER A 19 7.30 19.31 -10.01
C SER A 19 8.37 18.79 -10.98
N HIS A 20 7.97 18.08 -12.04
CA HIS A 20 8.89 17.59 -13.07
C HIS A 20 9.36 18.66 -14.06
N THR A 21 8.53 19.66 -14.37
CA THR A 21 8.83 20.68 -15.40
C THR A 21 9.66 21.85 -14.90
N SER A 22 9.78 22.03 -13.58
CA SER A 22 10.19 23.30 -13.00
C SER A 22 11.50 23.17 -12.23
N ALA A 23 12.60 23.58 -12.85
CA ALA A 23 13.89 23.73 -12.18
C ALA A 23 13.83 24.92 -11.19
N GLY A 24 13.22 24.73 -10.02
CA GLY A 24 13.18 25.75 -8.98
C GLY A 24 11.91 25.84 -8.12
N ILE A 25 11.00 24.86 -8.16
CA ILE A 25 9.82 24.90 -7.27
C ILE A 25 10.27 24.74 -5.81
N GLU A 26 9.80 25.67 -4.96
CA GLU A 26 9.81 25.57 -3.51
C GLU A 26 9.35 24.17 -3.09
N LYS A 27 10.16 23.48 -2.27
CA LYS A 27 9.88 22.16 -1.71
C LYS A 27 8.73 22.19 -0.70
N LYS A 28 7.55 22.69 -1.09
CA LYS A 28 6.37 22.67 -0.23
C LYS A 28 5.84 21.25 -0.17
N PRO A 29 5.58 20.71 1.03
CA PRO A 29 4.89 19.44 1.20
C PRO A 29 3.59 19.43 0.40
N PHE A 30 3.36 18.38 -0.40
CA PHE A 30 2.06 18.19 -1.04
C PHE A 30 1.06 17.68 -0.02
N ASP A 31 -0.04 18.41 0.14
CA ASP A 31 -1.21 17.92 0.86
C ASP A 31 -2.23 17.37 -0.14
N PHE A 32 -2.17 16.06 -0.40
CA PHE A 32 -3.10 15.39 -1.32
C PHE A 32 -4.55 15.39 -0.83
N LEU A 33 -4.79 15.77 0.43
CA LEU A 33 -6.13 15.91 0.99
C LEU A 33 -6.73 17.30 0.75
N ASN A 34 -5.93 18.30 0.37
CA ASN A 34 -6.36 19.69 0.20
C ASN A 34 -7.20 20.20 1.40
N GLY A 35 -6.80 19.85 2.62
CA GLY A 35 -7.52 20.22 3.85
C GLY A 35 -8.80 19.42 4.15
N VAL A 36 -9.17 18.43 3.35
CA VAL A 36 -10.29 17.52 3.64
C VAL A 36 -9.93 16.61 4.82
N PRO A 37 -10.75 16.54 5.89
CA PRO A 37 -10.52 15.62 6.99
C PRO A 37 -10.60 14.15 6.51
N LEU A 38 -9.63 13.32 6.91
CA LEU A 38 -9.60 11.89 6.58
C LEU A 38 -10.83 11.11 7.09
N THR A 39 -11.48 11.62 8.14
CA THR A 39 -12.71 11.05 8.68
C THR A 39 -13.91 11.21 7.76
N GLU A 40 -13.84 12.14 6.80
CA GLU A 40 -14.90 12.41 5.83
C GLU A 40 -14.70 11.69 4.49
N LEU A 41 -13.60 10.94 4.33
CA LEU A 41 -13.36 10.18 3.12
C LEU A 41 -14.19 8.90 3.14
N ASN A 42 -14.98 8.72 2.08
CA ASN A 42 -15.64 7.44 1.82
C ASN A 42 -14.64 6.39 1.30
N TYR A 43 -15.12 5.18 1.05
CA TYR A 43 -14.28 4.06 0.59
C TYR A 43 -13.50 4.36 -0.69
N ASP A 44 -14.15 4.89 -1.73
CA ASP A 44 -13.49 5.16 -3.01
C ASP A 44 -12.50 6.33 -2.84
N GLU A 45 -12.85 7.34 -2.06
CA GLU A 45 -11.97 8.48 -1.75
C GLU A 45 -10.72 8.06 -0.95
N LEU A 46 -10.83 7.09 -0.04
CA LEU A 46 -9.68 6.50 0.65
C LEU A 46 -8.73 5.79 -0.33
N ARG A 47 -9.28 5.08 -1.32
CA ARG A 47 -8.47 4.43 -2.37
C ARG A 47 -7.79 5.46 -3.28
N ALA A 48 -8.52 6.50 -3.69
CA ALA A 48 -7.93 7.63 -4.41
C ALA A 48 -6.79 8.27 -3.62
N ALA A 49 -6.97 8.45 -2.30
CA ALA A 49 -5.92 8.98 -1.43
C ALA A 49 -4.68 8.07 -1.38
N CYS A 50 -4.83 6.73 -1.42
CA CYS A 50 -3.69 5.81 -1.55
C CYS A 50 -2.95 5.99 -2.88
N VAL A 51 -3.67 6.18 -3.99
CA VAL A 51 -3.05 6.43 -5.30
C VAL A 51 -2.32 7.77 -5.28
N ALA A 52 -3.01 8.85 -4.90
CA ALA A 52 -2.45 10.20 -4.80
C ALA A 52 -1.20 10.26 -3.91
N SER A 53 -1.29 9.64 -2.73
CA SER A 53 -0.18 9.48 -1.78
C SER A 53 1.00 8.73 -2.41
N SER A 54 0.75 7.67 -3.18
CA SER A 54 1.82 6.94 -3.88
C SER A 54 2.49 7.78 -4.95
N LEU A 55 1.72 8.56 -5.71
CA LEU A 55 2.24 9.45 -6.75
C LEU A 55 3.12 10.57 -6.17
N SER A 56 2.70 11.15 -5.04
CA SER A 56 3.52 12.16 -4.33
C SER A 56 4.73 11.57 -3.62
N LEU A 57 4.78 10.24 -3.46
CA LEU A 57 5.90 9.50 -2.88
C LEU A 57 6.87 8.94 -3.92
N ILE A 58 6.84 9.38 -5.17
CA ILE A 58 7.88 9.03 -6.14
C ILE A 58 8.16 10.23 -7.04
N TYR A 59 9.37 10.79 -6.94
CA TYR A 59 9.85 11.86 -7.80
C TYR A 59 11.26 11.61 -8.30
N LYS A 60 11.52 12.00 -9.54
CA LYS A 60 12.85 11.90 -10.15
C LYS A 60 13.77 12.97 -9.56
N GLY A 61 14.81 12.56 -8.85
CA GLY A 61 15.89 13.46 -8.39
C GLY A 61 15.54 14.39 -7.22
N MET A 62 14.44 14.13 -6.48
CA MET A 62 14.06 14.94 -5.31
C MET A 62 14.23 14.15 -4.01
N ASN A 63 14.85 14.79 -3.00
CA ASN A 63 14.75 14.34 -1.62
C ASN A 63 13.32 14.60 -1.17
N MET A 64 12.50 13.56 -1.10
CA MET A 64 11.14 13.72 -0.66
C MET A 64 11.00 13.44 0.83
N ILE A 65 9.94 13.99 1.41
CA ILE A 65 9.65 13.93 2.82
C ILE A 65 8.27 13.30 2.98
N VAL A 66 8.18 12.25 3.80
CA VAL A 66 6.89 11.73 4.25
C VAL A 66 6.21 12.83 5.07
N THR A 67 5.06 13.29 4.61
CA THR A 67 4.33 14.40 5.25
C THR A 67 3.32 13.89 6.28
N ARG A 68 2.81 14.80 7.10
CA ARG A 68 1.70 14.53 8.03
C ARG A 68 0.50 13.87 7.35
N SER A 69 0.11 14.31 6.15
CA SER A 69 -1.04 13.74 5.43
C SER A 69 -0.84 12.26 5.09
N HIS A 70 0.39 11.86 4.73
CA HIS A 70 0.73 10.45 4.50
C HIS A 70 0.56 9.63 5.77
N ILE A 71 1.11 10.12 6.89
CA ILE A 71 1.06 9.44 8.18
C ILE A 71 -0.39 9.30 8.67
N GLN A 72 -1.18 10.36 8.56
CA GLN A 72 -2.57 10.32 8.98
C GLN A 72 -3.41 9.38 8.10
N LEU A 73 -3.15 9.33 6.79
CA LEU A 73 -3.80 8.36 5.88
C LEU A 73 -3.47 6.93 6.32
N TRP A 74 -2.19 6.64 6.59
CA TRP A 74 -1.76 5.31 7.00
C TRP A 74 -2.31 4.89 8.37
N ASP A 75 -2.36 5.82 9.33
CA ASP A 75 -3.00 5.61 10.64
C ASP A 75 -4.49 5.30 10.46
N ARG A 76 -5.20 6.09 9.65
CA ARG A 76 -6.64 5.92 9.42
C ARG A 76 -6.96 4.60 8.74
N ILE A 77 -6.25 4.24 7.67
CA ILE A 77 -6.49 2.97 6.98
C ILE A 77 -6.06 1.79 7.87
N GLY A 78 -4.96 1.95 8.60
CA GLY A 78 -4.53 1.00 9.61
C GLY A 78 -5.61 0.74 10.65
N GLU A 79 -6.21 1.79 11.22
CA GLU A 79 -7.33 1.71 12.15
C GLU A 79 -8.51 0.95 11.52
N LEU A 80 -8.94 1.32 10.30
CA LEU A 80 -10.07 0.66 9.62
C LEU A 80 -9.83 -0.84 9.36
N LEU A 81 -8.60 -1.22 9.00
CA LEU A 81 -8.26 -2.60 8.68
C LEU A 81 -7.89 -3.44 9.91
N LEU A 82 -7.46 -2.82 11.01
CA LEU A 82 -7.02 -3.50 12.22
C LEU A 82 -8.05 -3.50 13.35
N ASN A 83 -8.95 -2.52 13.40
CA ASN A 83 -9.95 -2.40 14.47
C ASN A 83 -11.03 -3.48 14.31
N PRO A 84 -11.19 -4.41 15.26
CA PRO A 84 -12.25 -5.40 15.20
C PRO A 84 -13.64 -4.75 15.22
N PRO A 85 -14.62 -5.30 14.47
CA PRO A 85 -14.55 -6.50 13.66
C PRO A 85 -14.21 -6.19 12.19
N SER A 86 -12.98 -5.74 11.88
CA SER A 86 -12.59 -5.52 10.48
C SER A 86 -12.78 -6.80 9.66
N VAL A 87 -13.53 -6.68 8.56
CA VAL A 87 -13.80 -7.82 7.65
C VAL A 87 -12.52 -8.34 7.00
N TYR A 88 -11.49 -7.49 6.93
CA TYR A 88 -10.17 -7.87 6.44
C TYR A 88 -9.53 -8.94 7.32
N LEU A 89 -9.53 -8.77 8.64
CA LEU A 89 -8.94 -9.72 9.59
C LEU A 89 -9.94 -10.73 10.17
N GLY A 90 -11.23 -10.57 9.88
CA GLY A 90 -12.28 -11.49 10.27
C GLY A 90 -11.99 -12.94 9.84
N HIS A 91 -12.40 -13.87 10.71
CA HIS A 91 -12.23 -15.31 10.51
C HIS A 91 -12.81 -15.74 9.16
N SER A 92 -11.95 -16.26 8.27
CA SER A 92 -12.43 -17.02 7.12
C SER A 92 -13.09 -18.31 7.60
N PRO A 93 -14.28 -18.68 7.13
CA PRO A 93 -14.90 -19.96 7.48
C PRO A 93 -14.13 -21.17 6.89
N ALA A 94 -13.36 -20.95 5.82
CA ALA A 94 -12.36 -21.90 5.37
C ALA A 94 -11.12 -21.71 6.24
N ALA A 95 -10.90 -22.64 7.18
CA ALA A 95 -9.92 -22.60 8.26
C ALA A 95 -8.56 -22.02 7.82
N PRO A 96 -8.28 -20.72 8.09
CA PRO A 96 -6.93 -20.24 8.05
C PRO A 96 -6.16 -20.99 9.12
N THR A 97 -4.91 -21.33 8.84
CA THR A 97 -4.07 -21.85 9.93
C THR A 97 -4.04 -20.80 11.04
N PHE A 98 -4.08 -21.23 12.32
CA PHE A 98 -3.99 -20.34 13.49
C PHE A 98 -2.90 -19.26 13.34
N MET A 99 -1.79 -19.63 12.71
CA MET A 99 -0.66 -18.76 12.40
C MET A 99 -1.00 -17.63 11.42
N GLU A 100 -1.83 -17.85 10.40
CA GLU A 100 -2.21 -16.80 9.45
C GLU A 100 -3.09 -15.72 10.08
N ASN A 101 -3.97 -16.14 10.97
CA ASN A 101 -4.86 -15.24 11.71
C ASN A 101 -4.13 -14.44 12.80
N MET A 102 -2.93 -14.84 13.22
CA MET A 102 -2.12 -14.06 14.17
C MET A 102 -1.00 -13.26 13.51
N LEU A 103 -0.26 -13.86 12.57
CA LEU A 103 0.96 -13.26 12.02
C LEU A 103 0.65 -12.10 11.08
N LEU A 104 -0.34 -12.22 10.20
CA LEU A 104 -0.64 -11.15 9.25
C LEU A 104 -1.16 -9.89 9.95
N PRO A 105 -2.12 -9.94 10.91
CA PRO A 105 -2.48 -8.77 11.71
C PRO A 105 -1.30 -8.16 12.45
N SER A 106 -0.46 -8.99 13.07
CA SER A 106 0.68 -8.52 13.85
C SER A 106 1.70 -7.81 12.95
N LEU A 107 1.95 -8.37 11.76
CA LEU A 107 2.85 -7.78 10.77
C LEU A 107 2.26 -6.48 10.20
N PHE A 108 0.96 -6.46 9.92
CA PHE A 108 0.25 -5.28 9.46
C PHE A 108 0.34 -4.15 10.48
N MET A 109 -0.04 -4.43 11.73
CA MET A 109 0.07 -3.51 12.86
C MET A 109 1.50 -2.99 13.06
N SER A 110 2.49 -3.89 13.03
CA SER A 110 3.90 -3.51 13.20
C SER A 110 4.40 -2.65 12.05
N THR A 111 4.01 -2.96 10.81
CA THR A 111 4.39 -2.17 9.64
C THR A 111 3.76 -0.78 9.69
N VAL A 112 2.46 -0.67 10.00
CA VAL A 112 1.80 0.63 10.12
C VAL A 112 2.41 1.45 11.26
N LYS A 113 2.58 0.86 12.46
CA LYS A 113 3.20 1.54 13.62
C LYS A 113 4.62 2.02 13.36
N THR A 114 5.41 1.26 12.60
CA THR A 114 6.76 1.67 12.24
C THR A 114 6.77 2.72 11.12
N ALA A 115 5.83 2.64 10.17
CA ALA A 115 5.69 3.62 9.08
C ALA A 115 5.25 4.99 9.60
N ILE A 116 4.34 5.04 10.57
CA ILE A 116 3.96 6.28 11.26
C ILE A 116 5.03 6.72 12.28
N GLY A 117 5.98 5.83 12.63
CA GLY A 117 6.99 6.06 13.66
C GLY A 117 6.40 6.26 15.07
N THR A 118 7.11 7.01 15.90
CA THR A 118 6.70 7.45 17.26
C THR A 118 5.42 8.31 17.28
N TRP A 119 4.76 8.58 16.15
CA TRP A 119 3.48 9.31 16.11
C TRP A 119 2.40 8.67 16.99
N GLY A 120 2.37 7.33 17.08
CA GLY A 120 1.48 6.62 18.00
C GLY A 120 1.79 6.86 19.48
N LEU A 121 3.05 7.15 19.84
CA LEU A 121 3.47 7.52 21.19
C LEU A 121 3.25 9.00 21.49
N CYS A 122 3.43 9.89 20.50
CA CYS A 122 3.13 11.32 20.63
C CYS A 122 1.64 11.58 20.90
N ARG A 123 0.74 10.79 20.31
CA ARG A 123 -0.70 10.87 20.56
C ARG A 123 -1.08 10.44 21.98
N ILE A 124 -0.29 9.55 22.60
CA ILE A 124 -0.49 9.08 23.98
C ILE A 124 0.15 10.04 25.00
N ASN A 125 1.22 10.76 24.64
CA ASN A 125 2.02 11.53 25.59
C ASN A 125 1.85 13.05 25.56
N ALA A 126 0.93 13.62 24.76
CA ALA A 126 0.69 15.07 24.70
C ALA A 126 1.96 15.94 24.54
N LEU A 127 3.01 15.38 23.94
CA LEU A 127 4.27 16.09 23.70
C LEU A 127 4.05 17.07 22.53
N SER A 128 4.27 18.35 22.81
CA SER A 128 4.23 19.43 21.83
C SER A 128 5.31 19.23 20.78
N TRP A 129 4.95 19.57 19.55
CA TRP A 129 5.62 19.23 18.29
C TRP A 129 6.86 20.05 17.96
N ASP A 130 7.35 20.88 18.88
CA ASP A 130 8.25 21.97 18.51
C ASP A 130 9.71 21.54 18.23
N ASP A 131 10.01 20.23 18.21
CA ASP A 131 11.37 19.74 18.00
C ASP A 131 11.42 18.59 16.96
N GLU A 132 11.18 18.92 15.68
CA GLU A 132 11.41 18.04 14.53
C GLU A 132 12.84 17.46 14.47
N SER A 133 13.78 18.04 15.24
CA SER A 133 15.20 17.66 15.25
C SER A 133 15.49 16.28 15.86
N GLN A 134 14.52 15.65 16.54
CA GLN A 134 14.75 14.35 17.22
C GLN A 134 14.33 13.12 16.39
N LEU A 135 13.61 13.31 15.27
CA LEU A 135 13.20 12.22 14.38
C LEU A 135 14.34 11.75 13.44
N THR A 136 15.45 12.49 13.37
CA THR A 136 16.56 12.24 12.44
C THR A 136 17.56 11.16 12.88
N THR A 137 17.36 10.52 14.04
CA THR A 137 18.41 9.67 14.64
C THR A 137 18.42 8.22 14.14
N TYR A 138 17.38 7.75 13.44
CA TYR A 138 17.35 6.40 12.88
C TYR A 138 17.76 6.41 11.40
N LYS A 139 18.91 5.80 11.08
CA LYS A 139 19.43 5.68 9.71
C LYS A 139 18.57 4.81 8.78
N VAL A 140 17.67 3.99 9.33
CA VAL A 140 16.79 3.10 8.56
C VAL A 140 15.42 3.02 9.23
N ASN A 141 14.34 3.18 8.47
CA ASN A 141 12.97 3.00 8.97
C ASN A 141 12.62 1.51 8.96
N PRO A 142 12.27 0.87 10.10
CA PRO A 142 11.89 -0.54 10.15
C PRO A 142 10.73 -0.91 9.20
N ALA A 143 9.86 0.05 8.85
CA ALA A 143 8.78 -0.15 7.90
C ALA A 143 9.29 -0.62 6.52
N GLU A 144 10.48 -0.20 6.11
CA GLU A 144 11.12 -0.62 4.85
C GLU A 144 11.38 -2.12 4.81
N TYR A 145 11.67 -2.74 5.95
CA TYR A 145 11.86 -4.19 6.05
C TYR A 145 10.54 -4.93 6.14
N LEU A 146 9.59 -4.38 6.89
CA LEU A 146 8.32 -5.05 7.21
C LEU A 146 7.31 -5.00 6.06
N VAL A 147 7.38 -3.97 5.21
CA VAL A 147 6.41 -3.80 4.12
C VAL A 147 6.49 -4.90 3.05
N TYR A 148 7.66 -5.49 2.80
CA TYR A 148 7.80 -6.59 1.83
C TYR A 148 7.11 -7.88 2.27
N PRO A 149 7.40 -8.45 3.46
CA PRO A 149 6.67 -9.62 3.94
C PRO A 149 5.19 -9.30 4.15
N LEU A 150 4.82 -8.05 4.47
CA LEU A 150 3.42 -7.64 4.56
C LEU A 150 2.75 -7.71 3.18
N LEU A 151 3.36 -7.11 2.16
CA LEU A 151 2.86 -7.14 0.79
C LEU A 151 2.73 -8.57 0.27
N GLU A 152 3.73 -9.40 0.51
CA GLU A 152 3.68 -10.83 0.18
C GLU A 152 2.49 -11.53 0.87
N GLY A 153 2.30 -11.29 2.16
CA GLY A 153 1.19 -11.87 2.93
C GLY A 153 -0.19 -11.39 2.44
N VAL A 154 -0.34 -10.10 2.15
CA VAL A 154 -1.59 -9.49 1.65
C VAL A 154 -1.91 -10.01 0.24
N VAL A 155 -0.94 -10.10 -0.66
CA VAL A 155 -1.14 -10.63 -2.02
C VAL A 155 -1.55 -12.11 -1.96
N LYS A 156 -0.86 -12.92 -1.15
CA LYS A 156 -1.22 -14.34 -0.95
C LYS A 156 -2.63 -14.51 -0.40
N ARG A 157 -3.03 -13.66 0.56
CA ARG A 157 -4.40 -13.67 1.11
C ARG A 157 -5.43 -13.30 0.06
N ALA A 158 -5.18 -12.24 -0.73
CA ALA A 158 -6.06 -11.79 -1.79
C ALA A 158 -6.19 -12.82 -2.93
N LYS A 159 -5.13 -13.59 -3.19
CA LYS A 159 -5.06 -14.60 -4.26
C LYS A 159 -4.84 -16.01 -3.69
N SER A 160 -5.56 -16.35 -2.62
CA SER A 160 -5.47 -17.64 -1.93
C SER A 160 -5.87 -18.84 -2.81
N ALA A 161 -6.62 -18.60 -3.89
CA ALA A 161 -6.88 -19.60 -4.93
C ALA A 161 -5.62 -20.05 -5.68
N PHE A 162 -4.55 -19.25 -5.65
CA PHE A 162 -3.27 -19.53 -6.33
C PHE A 162 -2.12 -19.81 -5.37
N PHE A 163 -2.18 -19.32 -4.14
CA PHE A 163 -1.10 -19.46 -3.15
C PHE A 163 -1.60 -19.99 -1.81
N ASN A 164 -0.82 -20.92 -1.26
CA ASN A 164 -0.75 -21.15 0.16
C ASN A 164 0.05 -20.03 0.84
N THR A 165 -0.05 -19.94 2.15
CA THR A 165 0.57 -18.85 2.93
C THR A 165 2.08 -18.95 3.03
N ASP A 166 2.64 -20.14 2.89
CA ASP A 166 4.07 -20.38 2.72
C ASP A 166 4.59 -20.08 1.30
N GLY A 167 3.73 -19.60 0.40
CA GLY A 167 4.06 -19.26 -0.99
C GLY A 167 4.12 -20.45 -1.94
N ILE A 168 3.66 -21.63 -1.53
CA ILE A 168 3.46 -22.77 -2.44
C ILE A 168 2.24 -22.51 -3.33
N VAL A 169 2.39 -22.81 -4.62
CA VAL A 169 1.36 -22.60 -5.64
C VAL A 169 0.29 -23.69 -5.49
N SER A 170 -0.95 -23.29 -5.19
CA SER A 170 -2.10 -24.18 -5.06
C SER A 170 -2.77 -24.43 -6.42
N SER A 171 -2.86 -23.39 -7.26
CA SER A 171 -3.34 -23.47 -8.65
C SER A 171 -2.29 -22.92 -9.61
N GLY A 172 -1.99 -23.66 -10.69
CA GLY A 172 -0.99 -23.25 -11.67
C GLY A 172 -1.39 -21.97 -12.42
N PHE A 173 -0.41 -21.13 -12.74
CA PHE A 173 -0.62 -19.88 -13.47
C PHE A 173 0.61 -19.54 -14.33
N THR A 174 0.43 -18.65 -15.29
CA THR A 174 1.52 -18.09 -16.10
C THR A 174 1.46 -16.58 -16.02
N ILE A 175 2.61 -15.96 -15.79
CA ILE A 175 2.77 -14.51 -15.87
C ILE A 175 3.54 -14.15 -17.14
N SER A 176 3.21 -13.01 -17.74
CA SER A 176 4.01 -12.45 -18.82
C SER A 176 4.08 -10.92 -18.74
N TYR A 177 5.29 -10.38 -18.67
CA TYR A 177 5.56 -8.95 -18.75
C TYR A 177 7.01 -8.74 -19.17
N ASP A 178 7.29 -7.65 -19.90
CA ASP A 178 8.66 -7.25 -20.27
C ASP A 178 9.51 -8.36 -20.93
N GLY A 179 8.88 -9.13 -21.84
CA GLY A 179 9.52 -10.27 -22.50
C GLY A 179 9.78 -11.49 -21.58
N ILE A 180 9.50 -11.38 -20.29
CA ILE A 180 9.52 -12.49 -19.33
C ILE A 180 8.21 -13.27 -19.50
N SER A 181 8.33 -14.60 -19.62
CA SER A 181 7.22 -15.52 -19.50
C SER A 181 7.60 -16.63 -18.53
N ARG A 182 6.81 -16.81 -17.46
CA ARG A 182 7.10 -17.81 -16.44
C ARG A 182 5.84 -18.53 -16.00
N THR A 183 5.86 -19.85 -16.17
CA THR A 183 4.80 -20.73 -15.71
C THR A 183 5.13 -21.28 -14.32
N TYR A 184 4.19 -21.16 -13.41
CA TYR A 184 4.20 -21.72 -12.06
C TYR A 184 3.28 -22.93 -12.00
N ARG A 185 3.83 -24.08 -11.59
CA ARG A 185 3.06 -25.34 -11.44
C ARG A 185 2.66 -25.54 -9.98
N THR A 186 1.53 -26.20 -9.76
CA THR A 186 1.06 -26.60 -8.42
C THR A 186 2.16 -27.34 -7.65
N GLY A 187 2.29 -27.04 -6.35
CA GLY A 187 3.30 -27.61 -5.46
C GLY A 187 4.68 -26.96 -5.57
N LYS A 188 4.92 -26.05 -6.53
CA LYS A 188 6.16 -25.25 -6.59
C LYS A 188 6.01 -23.97 -5.78
N ARG A 189 7.13 -23.41 -5.31
CA ARG A 189 7.15 -22.13 -4.59
C ARG A 189 7.24 -20.95 -5.55
N CYS A 190 6.41 -19.94 -5.34
CA CYS A 190 6.64 -18.60 -5.87
C CYS A 190 7.17 -17.72 -4.73
N SER A 191 8.37 -17.15 -4.90
CA SER A 191 9.01 -16.26 -3.92
C SER A 191 9.35 -14.88 -4.49
N ASN A 192 8.97 -14.64 -5.76
CA ASN A 192 9.19 -13.36 -6.42
C ASN A 192 7.93 -12.51 -6.26
N ILE A 193 8.03 -11.41 -5.51
CA ILE A 193 6.89 -10.52 -5.25
C ILE A 193 6.39 -9.81 -6.51
N GLY A 194 7.28 -9.48 -7.45
CA GLY A 194 6.89 -8.92 -8.75
C GLY A 194 5.98 -9.88 -9.54
N HIS A 195 6.28 -11.18 -9.50
CA HIS A 195 5.44 -12.19 -10.16
C HIS A 195 4.08 -12.36 -9.47
N MET A 196 4.04 -12.27 -8.14
CA MET A 196 2.79 -12.29 -7.39
C MET A 196 1.93 -11.06 -7.68
N LEU A 197 2.55 -9.88 -7.80
CA LEU A 197 1.88 -8.63 -8.17
C LEU A 197 1.37 -8.66 -9.61
N ALA A 198 2.13 -9.25 -10.55
CA ALA A 198 1.68 -9.46 -11.92
C ALA A 198 0.43 -10.33 -11.97
N LEU A 199 0.44 -11.49 -11.29
CA LEU A 199 -0.74 -12.34 -11.19
C LEU A 199 -1.91 -11.61 -10.52
N LEU A 200 -1.65 -10.87 -9.43
CA LEU A 200 -2.69 -10.11 -8.74
C LEU A 200 -3.34 -9.11 -9.70
N TYR A 201 -2.52 -8.32 -10.39
CA TYR A 201 -2.97 -7.35 -11.38
C TYR A 201 -3.83 -8.02 -12.46
N ASP A 202 -3.34 -9.07 -13.11
CA ASP A 202 -4.04 -9.75 -14.22
C ASP A 202 -5.39 -10.37 -13.82
N THR A 203 -5.60 -10.63 -12.53
CA THR A 203 -6.79 -11.34 -12.01
C THR A 203 -7.66 -10.51 -11.07
N SER A 204 -7.37 -9.22 -10.89
CA SER A 204 -8.18 -8.31 -10.08
C SER A 204 -9.32 -7.69 -10.89
N ASP A 205 -10.30 -7.08 -10.21
CA ASP A 205 -11.34 -6.30 -10.88
C ASP A 205 -10.77 -5.03 -11.51
N SER A 206 -11.58 -4.39 -12.36
CA SER A 206 -11.19 -3.21 -13.13
C SER A 206 -10.82 -2.00 -12.27
N GLN A 207 -11.42 -1.84 -11.07
CA GLN A 207 -11.13 -0.70 -10.20
C GLN A 207 -9.74 -0.85 -9.56
N LEU A 208 -9.46 -1.99 -8.93
CA LEU A 208 -8.15 -2.26 -8.36
C LEU A 208 -7.06 -2.29 -9.45
N GLN A 209 -7.37 -2.82 -10.64
CA GLN A 209 -6.44 -2.78 -11.78
C GLN A 209 -6.10 -1.34 -12.20
N ASP A 210 -7.08 -0.45 -12.34
CA ASP A 210 -6.82 0.95 -12.71
C ASP A 210 -5.92 1.65 -11.68
N GLU A 211 -6.22 1.50 -10.40
CA GLU A 211 -5.46 2.13 -9.31
C GLU A 211 -4.02 1.63 -9.24
N LEU A 212 -3.83 0.32 -9.37
CA LEU A 212 -2.48 -0.27 -9.43
C LEU A 212 -1.74 0.17 -10.69
N ARG A 213 -2.43 0.23 -11.84
CA ARG A 213 -1.84 0.72 -13.09
C ARG A 213 -1.32 2.14 -12.94
N ARG A 214 -2.10 3.07 -12.37
CA ARG A 214 -1.67 4.46 -12.16
C ARG A 214 -0.38 4.53 -11.33
N ILE A 215 -0.26 3.73 -10.26
CA ILE A 215 0.95 3.66 -9.44
C ILE A 215 2.12 3.03 -10.21
N PHE A 216 1.88 1.90 -10.90
CA PHE A 216 2.90 1.16 -11.64
C PHE A 216 3.45 1.94 -12.83
N GLU A 217 2.59 2.60 -13.60
CA GLU A 217 3.00 3.49 -14.70
C GLU A 217 3.82 4.67 -14.19
N HIS A 218 3.48 5.23 -13.02
CA HIS A 218 4.28 6.30 -12.40
C HIS A 218 5.66 5.80 -11.93
N ILE A 219 5.73 4.61 -11.32
CA ILE A 219 7.00 3.95 -10.99
C ILE A 219 7.85 3.80 -12.25
N ALA A 220 7.27 3.25 -13.32
CA ALA A 220 7.97 3.02 -14.57
C ALA A 220 8.42 4.33 -15.24
N PHE A 221 7.58 5.37 -15.20
CA PHE A 221 7.91 6.70 -15.71
C PHE A 221 9.10 7.33 -14.98
N VAL A 222 9.12 7.29 -13.65
CA VAL A 222 10.20 7.91 -12.86
C VAL A 222 11.51 7.14 -12.98
N THR A 223 11.46 5.81 -13.01
CA THR A 223 12.64 4.95 -13.01
C THR A 223 13.17 4.60 -14.41
N GLY A 224 12.31 4.62 -15.43
CA GLY A 224 12.64 4.14 -16.77
C GLY A 224 12.69 2.61 -16.88
N GLU A 225 12.24 1.88 -15.86
CA GLU A 225 12.30 0.42 -15.77
C GLU A 225 10.91 -0.20 -15.55
N ASN A 226 10.77 -1.50 -15.80
CA ASN A 226 9.53 -2.21 -15.48
C ASN A 226 9.25 -2.16 -13.97
N HIS A 227 8.04 -1.75 -13.58
CA HIS A 227 7.65 -1.56 -12.17
C HIS A 227 7.79 -2.82 -11.31
N TYR A 228 7.61 -4.03 -11.85
CA TYR A 228 7.83 -5.26 -11.10
C TYR A 228 9.32 -5.49 -10.81
N VAL A 229 10.19 -5.17 -11.77
CA VAL A 229 11.65 -5.24 -11.60
C VAL A 229 12.09 -4.21 -10.57
N VAL A 230 11.58 -2.99 -10.65
CA VAL A 230 11.86 -1.90 -9.70
C VAL A 230 11.46 -2.28 -8.27
N ILE A 231 10.23 -2.76 -8.06
CA ILE A 231 9.73 -3.16 -6.74
C ILE A 231 10.58 -4.30 -6.15
N VAL A 232 10.99 -5.28 -6.97
CA VAL A 232 11.89 -6.35 -6.53
C VAL A 232 13.28 -5.78 -6.22
N GLY A 233 13.76 -4.84 -7.03
CA GLY A 233 15.04 -4.16 -6.88
C GLY A 233 15.14 -3.36 -5.58
N TRP A 234 14.06 -2.68 -5.16
CA TRP A 234 14.01 -1.93 -3.90
C TRP A 234 14.20 -2.80 -2.66
N ARG A 235 13.89 -4.10 -2.74
CA ARG A 235 14.01 -5.03 -1.60
C ARG A 235 15.45 -5.22 -1.14
N ASN A 236 16.39 -5.37 -2.06
CA ASN A 236 17.77 -5.74 -1.71
C ASN A 236 18.51 -4.60 -0.95
N PRO A 237 18.48 -3.33 -1.40
CA PRO A 237 19.05 -2.22 -0.64
C PRO A 237 18.42 -2.06 0.73
N ALA A 238 17.09 -2.21 0.83
CA ALA A 238 16.37 -2.19 2.10
C ALA A 238 16.92 -3.26 3.06
N LEU A 239 17.05 -4.53 2.60
CA LEU A 239 17.59 -5.62 3.41
C LEU A 239 19.03 -5.39 3.91
N HIS A 240 19.83 -4.63 3.17
CA HIS A 240 21.22 -4.34 3.51
C HIS A 240 21.42 -2.98 4.22
N GLY A 241 20.35 -2.23 4.49
CA GLY A 241 20.43 -0.91 5.12
C GLY A 241 21.18 0.13 4.26
N HIS A 242 21.28 -0.11 2.95
CA HIS A 242 21.85 0.84 2.01
C HIS A 242 20.77 1.81 1.57
N PHE A 243 21.08 3.12 1.61
CA PHE A 243 20.25 4.26 1.17
C PHE A 243 19.03 3.82 0.35
N SER A 244 17.95 3.50 1.07
CA SER A 244 16.66 3.30 0.44
C SER A 244 16.16 4.70 0.10
N ILE A 245 15.37 4.80 -0.98
CA ILE A 245 14.54 5.98 -1.17
C ILE A 245 13.52 5.91 -0.02
N PRO A 246 13.56 6.82 0.99
CA PRO A 246 12.80 6.68 2.26
C PRO A 246 11.28 6.71 2.11
N THR A 247 10.78 6.66 0.88
CA THR A 247 9.36 6.74 0.55
C THR A 247 8.87 5.50 -0.19
N THR A 248 9.79 4.61 -0.61
CA THR A 248 9.45 3.34 -1.24
C THR A 248 8.55 2.49 -0.36
N TYR A 249 8.81 2.45 0.96
CA TYR A 249 7.92 1.75 1.88
C TYR A 249 6.51 2.35 1.92
N GLY A 250 6.38 3.68 1.78
CA GLY A 250 5.09 4.36 1.76
C GLY A 250 4.28 4.01 0.52
N VAL A 251 4.93 3.95 -0.66
CA VAL A 251 4.32 3.47 -1.90
C VAL A 251 3.86 2.02 -1.75
N LEU A 252 4.74 1.14 -1.26
CA LEU A 252 4.41 -0.27 -1.07
C LEU A 252 3.30 -0.46 -0.04
N LEU A 253 3.27 0.36 1.02
CA LEU A 253 2.22 0.33 2.03
C LEU A 253 0.87 0.80 1.46
N ASN A 254 0.86 1.82 0.60
CA ASN A 254 -0.35 2.21 -0.12
C ASN A 254 -0.86 1.09 -1.06
N ILE A 255 0.03 0.37 -1.74
CA ILE A 255 -0.35 -0.82 -2.54
C ILE A 255 -0.95 -1.90 -1.63
N VAL A 256 -0.35 -2.16 -0.46
CA VAL A 256 -0.91 -3.06 0.55
C VAL A 256 -2.32 -2.64 0.94
N PHE A 257 -2.54 -1.36 1.20
CA PHE A 257 -3.85 -0.82 1.56
C PHE A 257 -4.88 -1.00 0.47
N LEU A 258 -4.56 -0.69 -0.79
CA LEU A 258 -5.47 -0.90 -1.92
C LEU A 258 -5.92 -2.37 -2.03
N ILE A 259 -4.97 -3.31 -1.94
CA ILE A 259 -5.28 -4.74 -1.99
C ILE A 259 -6.12 -5.17 -0.78
N ALA A 260 -5.79 -4.67 0.42
CA ALA A 260 -6.50 -5.04 1.64
C ALA A 260 -7.93 -4.48 1.68
N LEU A 261 -8.12 -3.21 1.27
CA LEU A 261 -9.42 -2.56 1.14
C LEU A 261 -10.29 -3.25 0.09
N ASP A 262 -9.70 -3.65 -1.04
CA ASP A 262 -10.38 -4.43 -2.07
C ASP A 262 -10.87 -5.78 -1.53
N TYR A 263 -9.96 -6.53 -0.91
CA TYR A 263 -10.28 -7.81 -0.31
C TYR A 263 -11.39 -7.71 0.74
N ALA A 264 -11.35 -6.68 1.59
CA ALA A 264 -12.38 -6.42 2.59
C ALA A 264 -13.75 -6.16 1.95
N LYS A 265 -13.83 -5.28 0.93
CA LYS A 265 -15.07 -4.99 0.20
C LYS A 265 -15.66 -6.24 -0.44
N SER A 266 -14.84 -7.09 -1.06
CA SER A 266 -15.32 -8.33 -1.69
C SER A 266 -15.98 -9.30 -0.70
N ARG A 267 -15.53 -9.31 0.57
CA ARG A 267 -16.06 -10.18 1.62
C ARG A 267 -17.30 -9.62 2.28
N VAL A 268 -17.32 -8.30 2.46
CA VAL A 268 -18.52 -7.55 2.83
C VAL A 268 -19.62 -7.87 1.83
N VAL A 269 -19.46 -7.59 0.53
CA VAL A 269 -20.48 -7.85 -0.49
C VAL A 269 -20.94 -9.33 -0.50
N LYS A 270 -20.01 -10.29 -0.34
CA LYS A 270 -20.37 -11.73 -0.22
C LYS A 270 -21.21 -12.05 1.02
N LYS A 271 -20.92 -11.45 2.18
CA LYS A 271 -21.71 -11.58 3.41
C LYS A 271 -23.09 -10.88 3.27
N MET A 272 -23.15 -9.88 2.38
CA MET A 272 -24.26 -8.94 2.20
C MET A 272 -25.22 -9.28 1.06
N ASN A 273 -25.00 -10.39 0.37
CA ASN A 273 -26.08 -11.19 -0.24
C ASN A 273 -27.08 -11.77 0.83
N GLY A 274 -27.19 -11.07 1.96
CA GLY A 274 -28.21 -11.10 3.00
C GLY A 274 -28.43 -9.78 3.79
N LYS A 275 -27.75 -8.63 3.49
CA LYS A 275 -28.01 -7.20 3.92
C LYS A 275 -26.77 -6.27 3.77
N ASP A 276 -26.90 -5.00 3.35
CA ASP A 276 -25.85 -4.04 2.89
C ASP A 276 -24.87 -3.38 3.92
N TRP A 277 -23.77 -2.81 3.42
CA TRP A 277 -22.55 -2.35 4.16
C TRP A 277 -22.64 -0.98 4.78
N HIS A 278 -23.55 -0.17 4.26
CA HIS A 278 -23.60 1.25 4.56
C HIS A 278 -24.09 1.55 5.99
N ASP A 279 -24.68 0.57 6.68
CA ASP A 279 -25.33 0.78 7.97
C ASP A 279 -24.45 0.50 9.20
N GLU A 280 -23.25 -0.09 9.07
CA GLU A 280 -22.42 -0.52 10.22
C GLU A 280 -21.06 0.17 10.37
N VAL A 281 -20.66 1.05 9.42
CA VAL A 281 -19.35 1.74 9.45
C VAL A 281 -19.49 3.27 9.61
N SER A 282 -20.71 3.74 9.91
CA SER A 282 -21.00 5.12 10.33
C SER A 282 -21.19 5.17 11.85
#